data_AF-A0A1R1PSJ9-F1
#
_entry.id   AF-A0A1R1PSJ9-F1
#
_cell.length_a   1.000
_cell.length_b   1.000
_cell.length_c   1.000
_cell.angle_alpha   90.00
_cell.angle_beta   90.00
_cell.angle_gamma   90.00
#
_symmetry.space_group_name_H-M   'P 1'
#
loop_
_entity.id
_entity.type
_entity.pdbx_description
1 polymer ?
#
loop_
_entity_poly.entity_id
_entity_poly.type
_entity_poly.pdbx_seq_one_letter_code
_entity_poly.pdbx_strand_id
1 'polypeptide(L)'
;MGVAPGYISRSVAGSYDNEGIAIFLLVFTFYLWTKAVKRGSMFYGALTALSYFYMVSAWGGYVFIINLIPLHVFVLLLIGHYSNGLYVAYCTFYVLGTLASMQIPFVGFQPTFTSEHMAALGTFGLIQLFAFTHFVNGLLSTKRAQRVVATSIIALGLLLGLAALLFLTVSGKIAPWAGRFYSLWDTGYARIHVPIIASVSEHQPTVWTMFFMDLNVLVWLFPAGIYFCFQSLTDHKIFLLIYAVFASYFAGVMVRLMLTLTPIVCVLS
;
A
#
# COMPACT_ATOMS: atom_id res chain seq x y z
N MET A 1 -7.62 20.28 1.66
CA MET A 1 -6.63 20.01 0.61
C MET A 1 -6.29 21.23 -0.26
N GLY A 2 -7.27 21.92 -0.86
CA GLY A 2 -6.99 23.00 -1.82
C GLY A 2 -6.19 24.20 -1.30
N VAL A 3 -6.12 24.39 0.03
CA VAL A 3 -5.34 25.46 0.69
C VAL A 3 -4.26 24.91 1.63
N ALA A 4 -4.01 23.59 1.63
CA ALA A 4 -3.07 22.98 2.57
C ALA A 4 -1.61 23.32 2.19
N PRO A 5 -0.84 24.01 3.05
CA PRO A 5 0.52 24.45 2.73
C PRO A 5 1.46 23.30 2.33
N GLY A 6 1.36 22.16 3.01
CA GLY A 6 2.17 20.97 2.71
C GLY A 6 2.03 20.49 1.26
N TYR A 7 0.82 20.56 0.67
CA TYR A 7 0.60 20.20 -0.73
C TYR A 7 1.04 21.34 -1.67
N ILE A 8 0.70 22.59 -1.32
CA ILE A 8 1.01 23.77 -2.14
C ILE A 8 2.50 23.93 -2.36
N SER A 9 3.33 23.63 -1.35
CA SER A 9 4.80 23.78 -1.42
C SER A 9 5.45 23.16 -2.66
N ARG A 10 4.84 22.10 -3.21
CA ARG A 10 5.33 21.36 -4.39
C ARG A 10 4.36 21.37 -5.57
N SER A 11 3.30 22.17 -5.48
CA SER A 11 2.28 22.31 -6.53
C SER A 11 2.04 23.78 -6.91
N VAL A 12 3.01 24.68 -6.66
CA VAL A 12 2.92 26.10 -7.03
C VAL A 12 3.05 26.26 -8.55
N ALA A 13 2.32 27.22 -9.10
CA ALA A 13 2.45 27.61 -10.51
C ALA A 13 3.92 27.95 -10.84
N GLY A 14 4.47 27.29 -11.86
CA GLY A 14 5.88 27.39 -12.25
C GLY A 14 6.76 26.22 -11.77
N SER A 15 6.29 25.39 -10.84
CA SER A 15 6.91 24.12 -10.48
C SER A 15 6.30 22.98 -11.31
N TYR A 16 6.98 22.59 -12.39
CA TYR A 16 6.56 21.49 -13.26
C TYR A 16 7.26 20.19 -12.86
N ASP A 17 6.89 19.66 -11.70
CA ASP A 17 7.34 18.36 -11.20
C ASP A 17 6.20 17.34 -11.21
N ASN A 18 6.56 16.06 -11.20
CA ASN A 18 5.64 14.92 -11.30
C ASN A 18 4.72 14.78 -10.08
N GLU A 19 5.05 15.45 -8.97
CA GLU A 19 4.37 15.26 -7.68
C GLU A 19 2.93 15.79 -7.67
N GLY A 20 2.63 16.86 -8.42
CA GLY A 20 1.27 17.41 -8.51
C GLY A 20 0.28 16.43 -9.14
N ILE A 21 0.65 15.82 -10.26
CA ILE A 21 -0.20 14.79 -10.90
C ILE A 21 -0.22 13.49 -10.09
N ALA A 22 0.90 13.15 -9.45
CA ALA A 22 1.01 11.94 -8.64
C ALA A 22 0.03 11.91 -7.46
N ILE A 23 -0.17 13.03 -6.76
CA ILE A 23 -1.12 13.09 -5.64
C ILE A 23 -2.55 12.94 -6.11
N PHE A 24 -2.91 13.57 -7.23
CA PHE A 24 -4.23 13.38 -7.83
C PHE A 24 -4.48 11.90 -8.14
N LEU A 25 -3.51 11.23 -8.78
CA LEU A 25 -3.62 9.81 -9.14
C LEU A 25 -3.62 8.88 -7.92
N LEU A 26 -2.85 9.21 -6.89
CA LEU A 26 -2.84 8.46 -5.64
C LEU A 26 -4.22 8.48 -4.97
N VAL A 27 -4.80 9.66 -4.78
CA VAL A 27 -6.12 9.82 -4.16
C VAL A 27 -7.21 9.21 -5.04
N PHE A 28 -7.13 9.38 -6.36
CA PHE A 28 -8.08 8.79 -7.30
C PHE A 28 -8.02 7.26 -7.30
N THR A 29 -6.82 6.67 -7.26
CA THR A 29 -6.63 5.22 -7.17
C THR A 29 -7.20 4.67 -5.86
N PHE A 30 -7.00 5.36 -4.73
CA PHE A 30 -7.57 4.96 -3.44
C PHE A 30 -9.10 5.11 -3.39
N TYR A 31 -9.66 6.15 -4.02
CA TYR A 31 -11.10 6.28 -4.19
C TYR A 31 -11.69 5.13 -5.01
N LEU A 32 -11.06 4.78 -6.15
CA LEU A 32 -11.51 3.67 -6.97
C LEU A 32 -11.37 2.32 -6.27
N TRP A 33 -10.26 2.10 -5.54
CA TRP A 33 -10.04 0.90 -4.74
C TRP A 33 -11.13 0.73 -3.67
N THR A 34 -11.35 1.77 -2.87
CA THR A 34 -12.38 1.72 -1.83
C THR A 34 -13.76 1.49 -2.44
N LYS A 35 -14.09 2.12 -3.58
CA LYS A 35 -15.33 1.87 -4.31
C LYS A 35 -15.44 0.44 -4.86
N ALA A 36 -14.34 -0.14 -5.33
CA ALA A 36 -14.26 -1.52 -5.82
C ALA A 36 -14.54 -2.51 -4.68
N VAL A 37 -13.94 -2.33 -3.51
CA VAL A 37 -14.21 -3.15 -2.32
C VAL A 37 -15.66 -3.00 -1.86
N LYS A 38 -16.21 -1.77 -1.92
CA LYS A 38 -17.57 -1.45 -1.47
C LYS A 38 -18.65 -2.10 -2.35
N ARG A 39 -18.40 -2.17 -3.66
CA ARG A 39 -19.34 -2.72 -4.66
C ARG A 39 -19.07 -4.19 -5.01
N GLY A 40 -17.88 -4.71 -4.73
CA GLY A 40 -17.46 -6.06 -5.10
C GLY A 40 -17.47 -6.31 -6.62
N SER A 41 -17.20 -5.29 -7.43
CA SER A 41 -17.35 -5.36 -8.88
C SER A 41 -16.01 -5.32 -9.60
N MET A 42 -15.84 -6.24 -10.56
CA MET A 42 -14.68 -6.34 -11.44
C MET A 42 -14.45 -5.07 -12.26
N PHE A 43 -15.51 -4.35 -12.66
CA PHE A 43 -15.39 -3.11 -13.42
C PHE A 43 -14.60 -2.04 -12.65
N TYR A 44 -14.92 -1.85 -11.37
CA TYR A 44 -14.19 -0.89 -10.53
C TYR A 44 -12.79 -1.39 -10.18
N GLY A 45 -12.56 -2.70 -10.08
CA GLY A 45 -11.22 -3.28 -9.96
C GLY A 45 -10.35 -2.99 -11.19
N ALA A 46 -10.88 -3.17 -12.39
CA ALA A 46 -10.19 -2.84 -13.64
C ALA A 46 -9.93 -1.33 -13.77
N LEU A 47 -10.89 -0.48 -13.41
CA LEU A 47 -10.69 0.97 -13.41
C LEU A 47 -9.61 1.40 -12.40
N THR A 48 -9.54 0.74 -11.24
CA THR A 48 -8.46 0.93 -10.27
C THR A 48 -7.11 0.53 -10.85
N ALA A 49 -7.04 -0.58 -11.59
CA ALA A 49 -5.82 -1.02 -12.27
C ALA A 49 -5.37 -0.04 -13.37
N LEU A 50 -6.30 0.55 -14.13
CA LEU A 50 -5.99 1.59 -15.11
C LEU A 50 -5.45 2.87 -14.46
N SER A 51 -6.07 3.31 -13.36
CA SER A 51 -5.58 4.44 -12.57
C SER A 51 -4.18 4.15 -11.99
N TYR A 52 -3.96 2.93 -11.51
CA TYR A 52 -2.65 2.49 -11.02
C TYR A 52 -1.61 2.46 -12.15
N PHE A 53 -1.95 1.96 -13.34
CA PHE A 53 -1.05 2.01 -14.49
C PHE A 53 -0.62 3.45 -14.81
N TYR A 54 -1.57 4.39 -14.81
CA TYR A 54 -1.23 5.79 -15.05
C TYR A 54 -0.34 6.36 -13.95
N MET A 55 -0.56 5.97 -12.69
CA MET A 55 0.31 6.34 -11.57
C MET A 55 1.74 5.79 -11.73
N VAL A 56 1.90 4.53 -12.15
CA VAL A 56 3.22 3.92 -12.42
C VAL A 56 3.97 4.71 -13.49
N SER A 57 3.26 5.26 -14.48
CA SER A 57 3.86 6.10 -15.53
C SER A 57 4.27 7.49 -15.06
N ALA A 58 3.58 8.03 -14.06
CA ALA A 58 3.76 9.40 -13.61
C ALA A 58 4.81 9.52 -12.49
N TRP A 59 4.82 8.60 -11.52
CA TRP A 59 5.66 8.75 -10.33
C TRP A 59 6.05 7.43 -9.68
N GLY A 60 7.30 7.37 -9.20
CA GLY A 60 7.88 6.19 -8.52
C GLY A 60 7.22 5.79 -7.21
N GLY A 61 6.31 6.60 -6.65
CA GLY A 61 5.53 6.24 -5.47
C GLY A 61 4.40 5.24 -5.73
N TYR A 62 4.29 4.66 -6.93
CA TYR A 62 3.43 3.49 -7.16
C TYR A 62 3.77 2.31 -6.22
N VAL A 63 5.04 2.20 -5.78
CA VAL A 63 5.51 1.24 -4.78
C VAL A 63 4.76 1.39 -3.44
N PHE A 64 4.32 2.61 -3.11
CA PHE A 64 3.48 2.85 -1.93
C PHE A 64 2.09 2.24 -2.11
N ILE A 65 1.43 2.45 -3.25
CA ILE A 65 0.09 1.94 -3.53
C ILE A 65 0.06 0.42 -3.55
N ILE A 66 1.01 -0.20 -4.26
CA ILE A 66 1.08 -1.65 -4.43
C ILE A 66 1.46 -2.38 -3.15
N ASN A 67 1.99 -1.70 -2.13
CA ASN A 67 2.20 -2.29 -0.80
C ASN A 67 1.04 -2.02 0.16
N LEU A 68 0.40 -0.85 0.07
CA LEU A 68 -0.71 -0.47 0.94
C LEU A 68 -2.00 -1.26 0.65
N ILE A 69 -2.32 -1.50 -0.63
CA ILE A 69 -3.52 -2.26 -1.02
C ILE A 69 -3.45 -3.72 -0.52
N PRO A 70 -2.38 -4.49 -0.80
CA PRO A 70 -2.13 -5.79 -0.18
C PRO A 70 -2.23 -5.79 1.33
N LEU A 71 -1.61 -4.81 2.00
CA LEU A 71 -1.63 -4.73 3.44
C LEU A 71 -3.06 -4.57 3.98
N HIS A 72 -3.88 -3.75 3.32
CA HIS A 72 -5.30 -3.62 3.64
C HIS A 72 -6.05 -4.95 3.51
N VAL A 73 -5.85 -5.66 2.41
CA VAL A 73 -6.45 -6.99 2.20
C VAL A 73 -5.97 -7.97 3.27
N PHE A 74 -4.68 -7.98 3.59
CA PHE A 74 -4.11 -8.83 4.62
C PHE A 74 -4.72 -8.55 6.00
N VAL A 75 -4.87 -7.29 6.39
CA VAL A 75 -5.50 -6.91 7.66
C VAL A 75 -6.99 -7.31 7.68
N LEU A 76 -7.72 -7.16 6.57
CA LEU A 76 -9.11 -7.65 6.49
C LEU A 76 -9.20 -9.17 6.66
N LEU A 77 -8.24 -9.93 6.13
CA LEU A 77 -8.16 -11.38 6.30
C LEU A 77 -7.83 -11.76 7.75
N LEU A 78 -6.96 -11.01 8.45
CA LEU A 78 -6.66 -11.23 9.87
C LEU A 78 -7.86 -10.94 10.78
N ILE A 79 -8.65 -9.92 10.47
CA ILE A 79 -9.90 -9.60 11.19
C ILE A 79 -10.99 -10.66 10.90
N GLY A 80 -10.83 -11.45 9.84
CA GLY A 80 -11.80 -12.45 9.40
C GLY A 80 -12.92 -11.90 8.52
N HIS A 81 -12.80 -10.65 8.05
CA HIS A 81 -13.75 -10.02 7.13
C HIS A 81 -13.44 -10.39 5.67
N TYR A 82 -13.53 -11.68 5.36
CA TYR A 82 -13.43 -12.16 3.99
C TYR A 82 -14.77 -12.01 3.27
N SER A 83 -14.75 -11.46 2.06
CA SER A 83 -15.90 -11.44 1.16
C SER A 83 -15.49 -11.80 -0.27
N ASN A 84 -16.41 -12.42 -1.01
CA ASN A 84 -16.20 -12.70 -2.44
C ASN A 84 -15.97 -11.42 -3.24
N GLY A 85 -16.57 -10.30 -2.81
CA GLY A 85 -16.35 -8.98 -3.42
C GLY A 85 -14.91 -8.50 -3.25
N LEU A 86 -14.30 -8.70 -2.08
CA LEU A 86 -12.89 -8.41 -1.82
C LEU A 86 -11.98 -9.26 -2.72
N TYR A 87 -12.28 -10.54 -2.86
CA TYR A 87 -11.54 -11.45 -3.74
C TYR A 87 -11.57 -10.98 -5.20
N VAL A 88 -12.77 -10.69 -5.74
CA VAL A 88 -12.91 -10.20 -7.12
C VAL A 88 -12.17 -8.88 -7.31
N ALA A 89 -12.33 -7.92 -6.39
CA ALA A 89 -11.68 -6.61 -6.48
C ALA A 89 -10.15 -6.71 -6.45
N TYR A 90 -9.59 -7.49 -5.52
CA TYR A 90 -8.14 -7.61 -5.37
C TYR A 90 -7.49 -8.41 -6.50
N CYS A 91 -8.06 -9.55 -6.89
CA CYS A 91 -7.50 -10.39 -7.95
C CYS A 91 -7.51 -9.65 -9.30
N THR A 92 -8.59 -8.93 -9.60
CA THR A 92 -8.69 -8.15 -10.84
C THR A 92 -7.70 -6.99 -10.85
N PHE A 93 -7.58 -6.26 -9.73
CA PHE A 93 -6.58 -5.20 -9.56
C PHE A 93 -5.16 -5.73 -9.72
N TYR A 94 -4.80 -6.82 -9.03
CA TYR A 94 -3.44 -7.35 -9.02
C TYR A 94 -3.00 -7.86 -10.40
N VAL A 95 -3.82 -8.67 -11.07
CA VAL A 95 -3.47 -9.23 -12.38
C VAL A 95 -3.35 -8.13 -13.42
N LEU A 96 -4.37 -7.26 -13.55
CA LEU A 96 -4.35 -6.19 -14.54
C LEU A 96 -3.28 -5.15 -14.22
N GLY A 97 -3.16 -4.75 -12.96
CA GLY A 97 -2.20 -3.74 -12.52
C GLY A 97 -0.75 -4.19 -12.71
N THR A 98 -0.44 -5.45 -12.41
CA THR A 98 0.91 -6.00 -12.59
C THR A 98 1.27 -6.10 -14.07
N LEU A 99 0.37 -6.65 -14.91
CA LEU A 99 0.59 -6.75 -16.36
C LEU A 99 0.72 -5.36 -17.02
N ALA A 100 -0.09 -4.39 -16.60
CA ALA A 100 -0.01 -3.03 -17.12
C ALA A 100 1.29 -2.35 -16.67
N SER A 101 1.70 -2.52 -15.41
CA SER A 101 2.95 -1.91 -14.90
C SER A 101 4.21 -2.38 -15.64
N MET A 102 4.21 -3.62 -16.13
CA MET A 102 5.33 -4.17 -16.91
C MET A 102 5.49 -3.52 -18.29
N GLN A 103 4.46 -2.84 -18.81
CA GLN A 103 4.52 -2.19 -20.12
C GLN A 103 5.42 -0.95 -20.13
N ILE A 104 5.72 -0.39 -18.95
CA ILE A 104 6.55 0.81 -18.84
C ILE A 104 8.02 0.41 -18.91
N PRO A 105 8.80 0.89 -19.91
CA PRO A 105 10.18 0.44 -20.12
C PRO A 105 11.10 0.61 -18.91
N PHE A 106 10.88 1.67 -18.12
CA PHE A 106 11.66 1.94 -16.90
C PHE A 106 11.41 0.89 -15.80
N VAL A 107 10.17 0.39 -15.70
CA VAL A 107 9.77 -0.60 -14.70
C VAL A 107 10.10 -2.01 -15.18
N GLY A 108 9.86 -2.30 -16.47
CA GLY A 108 10.17 -3.57 -17.10
C GLY A 108 9.70 -4.77 -16.26
N PHE A 109 10.65 -5.61 -15.84
CA PHE A 109 10.39 -6.80 -15.03
C PHE A 109 10.66 -6.61 -13.53
N GLN A 110 10.77 -5.37 -13.04
CA GLN A 110 10.89 -5.11 -11.60
C GLN A 110 9.76 -5.73 -10.77
N PRO A 111 8.47 -5.73 -11.21
CA PRO A 111 7.38 -6.36 -10.46
C PRO A 111 7.57 -7.84 -10.14
N THR A 112 8.33 -8.58 -10.93
CA THR A 112 8.60 -10.02 -10.71
C THR A 112 9.89 -10.28 -9.95
N PHE A 113 10.90 -9.44 -10.13
CA PHE A 113 12.25 -9.71 -9.63
C PHE A 113 12.64 -8.90 -8.39
N THR A 114 11.89 -7.87 -8.01
CA THR A 114 12.22 -7.04 -6.84
C THR A 114 11.41 -7.44 -5.60
N SER A 115 12.06 -7.38 -4.44
CA SER A 115 11.44 -7.64 -3.14
C SER A 115 10.31 -6.66 -2.78
N GLU A 116 10.30 -5.47 -3.37
CA GLU A 116 9.31 -4.40 -3.14
C GLU A 116 7.89 -4.76 -3.57
N HIS A 117 7.74 -5.72 -4.49
CA HIS A 117 6.45 -6.17 -5.01
C HIS A 117 6.03 -7.54 -4.46
N MET A 118 6.89 -8.18 -3.66
CA MET A 118 6.63 -9.52 -3.11
C MET A 118 5.49 -9.53 -2.10
N ALA A 119 5.23 -8.42 -1.40
CA ALA A 119 4.07 -8.31 -0.51
C ALA A 119 2.75 -8.52 -1.28
N ALA A 120 2.63 -7.90 -2.47
CA ALA A 120 1.47 -8.05 -3.33
C ALA A 120 1.31 -9.49 -3.85
N LEU A 121 2.41 -10.11 -4.27
CA LEU A 121 2.40 -11.51 -4.70
C LEU A 121 2.02 -12.45 -3.55
N GLY A 122 2.57 -12.22 -2.35
CA GLY A 122 2.29 -13.01 -1.15
C GLY A 122 0.83 -12.94 -0.73
N THR A 123 0.23 -11.74 -0.70
CA THR A 123 -1.20 -11.57 -0.40
C THR A 123 -2.09 -12.13 -1.49
N PHE A 124 -1.66 -12.10 -2.76
CA PHE A 124 -2.35 -12.78 -3.85
C PHE A 124 -2.36 -14.31 -3.67
N GLY A 125 -1.24 -14.91 -3.29
CA GLY A 125 -1.22 -16.34 -2.93
C GLY A 125 -2.14 -16.63 -1.74
N LEU A 126 -2.10 -15.78 -0.71
CA LEU A 126 -2.88 -15.96 0.52
C LEU A 126 -4.40 -15.85 0.27
N ILE A 127 -4.86 -14.88 -0.53
CA ILE A 127 -6.29 -14.75 -0.81
C ILE A 127 -6.83 -15.91 -1.65
N GLN A 128 -6.00 -16.51 -2.52
CA GLN A 128 -6.36 -17.71 -3.28
C GLN A 128 -6.52 -18.92 -2.38
N LEU A 129 -5.61 -19.11 -1.42
CA LEU A 129 -5.73 -20.15 -0.41
C LEU A 129 -7.00 -19.96 0.43
N PHE A 130 -7.28 -18.74 0.89
CA PHE A 130 -8.50 -18.44 1.63
C PHE A 130 -9.77 -18.74 0.81
N ALA A 131 -9.82 -18.31 -0.46
CA ALA A 131 -10.94 -18.62 -1.35
C ALA A 131 -11.13 -20.13 -1.53
N PHE A 132 -10.04 -20.88 -1.73
CA PHE A 132 -10.08 -22.33 -1.84
C PHE A 132 -10.56 -23.00 -0.54
N THR A 133 -10.07 -22.57 0.62
CA THR A 133 -10.57 -23.09 1.92
C THR A 133 -12.05 -22.81 2.11
N HIS A 134 -12.52 -21.62 1.72
CA HIS A 134 -13.93 -21.26 1.80
C HIS A 134 -14.79 -22.16 0.90
N PHE A 135 -14.32 -22.47 -0.32
CA PHE A 135 -14.98 -23.41 -1.22
C PHE A 135 -15.04 -24.83 -0.65
N VAL A 136 -13.91 -25.36 -0.16
CA VAL A 136 -13.84 -26.70 0.45
C VAL A 136 -14.71 -26.80 1.69
N ASN A 137 -14.74 -25.76 2.51
CA ASN A 137 -15.61 -25.70 3.69
C ASN A 137 -17.10 -25.78 3.33
N GLY A 138 -17.50 -25.26 2.18
CA GLY A 138 -18.87 -25.38 1.66
C GLY A 138 -19.27 -26.83 1.30
N LEU A 139 -18.30 -27.70 1.02
CA LEU A 139 -18.52 -29.12 0.70
C LEU A 139 -18.53 -30.03 1.94
N LEU A 140 -18.01 -29.53 3.08
CA LEU A 140 -17.87 -30.30 4.31
C LEU A 140 -19.08 -30.09 5.24
N SER A 141 -19.67 -31.19 5.71
CA SER A 141 -20.86 -31.16 6.59
C SER A 141 -20.54 -30.80 8.06
N THR A 142 -19.33 -31.11 8.55
CA THR A 142 -19.00 -31.01 9.97
C THR A 142 -18.16 -29.76 10.30
N LYS A 143 -18.62 -28.92 11.24
CA LYS A 143 -17.90 -27.71 11.71
C LYS A 143 -16.47 -27.97 12.20
N ARG A 144 -16.22 -29.15 12.81
CA ARG A 144 -14.87 -29.56 13.23
C ARG A 144 -13.95 -29.85 12.05
N ALA A 145 -14.46 -30.54 11.01
CA ALA A 145 -13.71 -30.82 9.79
C ALA A 145 -13.40 -29.52 9.04
N GLN A 146 -14.37 -28.60 8.93
CA GLN A 146 -14.17 -27.28 8.34
C GLN A 146 -13.04 -26.50 9.04
N ARG A 147 -13.04 -26.45 10.37
CA ARG A 147 -12.00 -25.72 11.12
C ARG A 147 -10.63 -26.35 10.94
N VAL A 148 -10.52 -27.67 11.04
CA VAL A 148 -9.25 -28.39 10.86
C VAL A 148 -8.69 -28.20 9.44
N VAL A 149 -9.53 -28.35 8.42
CA VAL A 149 -9.16 -28.18 7.00
C VAL A 149 -8.78 -26.73 6.69
N ALA A 150 -9.50 -25.75 7.22
CA ALA A 150 -9.14 -24.35 7.06
C ALA A 150 -7.77 -24.05 7.68
N THR A 151 -7.55 -24.49 8.93
CA THR A 151 -6.28 -24.25 9.62
C THR A 151 -5.11 -24.97 8.96
N SER A 152 -5.33 -26.19 8.44
CA SER A 152 -4.26 -26.96 7.80
C SER A 152 -3.86 -26.36 6.46
N ILE A 153 -4.81 -25.97 5.62
CA ILE A 153 -4.52 -25.37 4.31
C ILE A 153 -3.86 -24.00 4.47
N ILE A 154 -4.33 -23.17 5.41
CA ILE A 154 -3.72 -21.86 5.65
C ILE A 154 -2.31 -22.02 6.22
N ALA A 155 -2.11 -22.90 7.22
CA ALA A 155 -0.80 -23.12 7.83
C ALA A 155 0.21 -23.71 6.83
N LEU A 156 -0.21 -24.71 6.04
CA LEU A 156 0.64 -25.33 5.03
C LEU A 156 0.97 -24.34 3.91
N GLY A 157 -0.03 -23.55 3.47
CA GLY A 157 0.15 -22.54 2.44
C GLY A 157 1.07 -21.40 2.89
N LEU A 158 0.96 -20.94 4.14
CA LEU A 158 1.89 -19.96 4.72
C LEU A 158 3.30 -20.51 4.87
N LEU A 159 3.46 -21.75 5.35
CA LEU A 159 4.76 -22.41 5.47
C LEU A 159 5.43 -22.56 4.11
N LEU A 160 4.72 -23.08 3.11
CA LEU A 160 5.24 -23.24 1.75
C LEU A 160 5.53 -21.89 1.10
N GLY A 161 4.66 -20.89 1.29
CA GLY A 161 4.86 -19.54 0.77
C GLY A 161 6.09 -18.85 1.35
N LEU A 162 6.27 -18.92 2.67
CA LEU A 162 7.45 -18.39 3.36
C LEU A 162 8.72 -19.14 2.97
N ALA A 163 8.68 -20.47 2.91
CA ALA A 163 9.81 -21.28 2.48
C ALA A 163 10.22 -20.97 1.03
N ALA A 164 9.25 -20.82 0.12
CA ALA A 164 9.50 -20.44 -1.25
C ALA A 164 10.11 -19.03 -1.36
N LEU A 165 9.58 -18.04 -0.64
CA LEU A 165 10.13 -16.68 -0.61
C LEU A 165 11.56 -16.65 -0.07
N LEU A 166 11.83 -17.35 1.04
CA LEU A 166 13.17 -17.47 1.60
C LEU A 166 14.13 -18.14 0.61
N PHE A 167 13.71 -19.24 0.00
CA PHE A 167 14.50 -19.95 -1.00
C PHE A 167 14.81 -19.07 -2.21
N LEU A 168 13.82 -18.35 -2.74
CA LEU A 168 13.98 -17.45 -3.89
C LEU A 168 14.88 -16.24 -3.58
N THR A 169 14.82 -15.74 -2.34
CA THR A 169 15.65 -14.63 -1.88
C THR A 169 17.09 -15.08 -1.69
N VAL A 170 17.31 -16.22 -1.02
CA VAL A 170 18.65 -16.79 -0.79
C VAL A 170 19.28 -17.27 -2.10
N SER A 171 18.48 -17.79 -3.04
CA SER A 171 18.94 -18.18 -4.38
C SER A 171 19.33 -16.98 -5.26
N GLY A 172 19.16 -15.74 -4.80
CA GLY A 172 19.53 -14.53 -5.52
C GLY A 172 18.67 -14.23 -6.76
N LYS A 173 17.56 -14.96 -6.94
CA LYS A 173 16.62 -14.71 -8.06
C LYS A 173 15.73 -13.49 -7.79
N ILE A 174 15.53 -13.14 -6.53
CA ILE A 174 14.85 -11.91 -6.11
C ILE A 174 15.90 -10.91 -5.66
N ALA A 175 15.93 -9.74 -6.29
CA ALA A 175 16.81 -8.65 -5.91
C ALA A 175 16.42 -8.09 -4.52
N PRO A 176 17.41 -7.80 -3.66
CA PRO A 176 17.17 -7.18 -2.36
C PRO A 176 16.60 -5.77 -2.53
N TRP A 177 16.10 -5.22 -1.42
CA TRP A 177 15.50 -3.89 -1.36
C TRP A 177 16.46 -2.84 -1.91
N ALA A 178 15.96 -1.91 -2.74
CA ALA A 178 16.82 -0.84 -3.23
C ALA A 178 17.27 0.06 -2.06
N GLY A 179 18.50 0.58 -2.14
CA GLY A 179 19.12 1.36 -1.04
C GLY A 179 18.27 2.54 -0.54
N ARG A 180 17.48 3.17 -1.42
CA ARG A 180 16.57 4.27 -1.06
C ARG A 180 15.37 3.86 -0.20
N PHE A 181 14.88 2.63 -0.38
CA PHE A 181 13.77 2.10 0.40
C PHE A 181 14.28 1.46 1.68
N TYR A 182 15.45 0.83 1.62
CA TYR A 182 16.12 0.31 2.80
C TYR A 182 16.48 1.42 3.80
N SER A 183 16.84 2.61 3.33
CA SER A 183 17.09 3.76 4.21
C SER A 183 15.86 4.29 4.95
N LEU A 184 14.64 3.94 4.50
CA LEU A 184 13.40 4.25 5.25
C LEU A 184 13.17 3.28 6.42
N TRP A 185 13.82 2.12 6.38
CA TRP A 185 13.80 1.13 7.46
C TRP A 185 14.99 1.33 8.41
N ASP A 186 16.21 1.40 7.87
CA ASP A 186 17.42 1.72 8.61
C ASP A 186 17.92 3.12 8.24
N THR A 187 17.58 4.09 9.09
CA THR A 187 17.94 5.50 8.91
C THR A 187 19.45 5.76 9.04
N GLY A 188 20.22 4.82 9.60
CA GLY A 188 21.68 4.91 9.71
C GLY A 188 22.41 4.43 8.46
N TYR A 189 21.79 3.53 7.69
CA TYR A 189 22.43 2.87 6.55
C TYR A 189 22.92 3.85 5.47
N ALA A 190 22.06 4.79 5.08
CA ALA A 190 22.37 5.76 4.01
C ALA A 190 23.57 6.65 4.37
N ARG A 191 23.70 7.05 5.64
CA ARG A 191 24.78 7.93 6.08
C ARG A 191 26.16 7.25 6.02
N ILE A 192 26.20 5.93 6.21
CA ILE A 192 27.44 5.15 6.28
C ILE A 192 27.83 4.59 4.91
N HIS A 193 26.88 4.02 4.17
CA HIS A 193 27.18 3.22 2.97
C HIS A 193 26.96 3.98 1.66
N VAL A 194 26.07 4.97 1.61
CA VAL A 194 25.76 5.72 0.38
C VAL A 194 25.56 7.21 0.69
N PRO A 195 26.64 7.98 0.90
CA PRO A 195 26.56 9.37 1.36
C PRO A 195 25.82 10.31 0.39
N ILE A 196 25.69 9.94 -0.88
CA ILE A 196 24.90 10.68 -1.88
C ILE A 196 23.41 10.72 -1.51
N ILE A 197 22.88 9.67 -0.88
CA ILE A 197 21.47 9.65 -0.44
C ILE A 197 21.30 10.56 0.77
N ALA A 198 22.27 10.54 1.70
CA ALA A 198 22.21 11.36 2.91
C ALA A 198 22.46 12.85 2.67
N SER A 199 23.11 13.24 1.57
CA SER A 199 23.42 14.64 1.26
C SER A 199 22.23 15.45 0.75
N VAL A 200 21.16 14.79 0.30
CA VAL A 200 19.95 15.47 -0.19
C VAL A 200 19.12 15.96 1.00
N SER A 201 18.82 17.25 1.04
CA SER A 201 18.04 17.88 2.10
C SER A 201 16.64 17.28 2.26
N GLU A 202 16.06 16.77 1.16
CA GLU A 202 14.75 16.11 1.14
C GLU A 202 14.70 14.76 1.88
N HIS A 203 15.85 14.09 2.05
CA HIS A 203 15.98 12.80 2.73
C HIS A 203 16.21 12.94 4.24
N GLN A 204 16.25 14.17 4.75
CA GLN A 204 16.38 14.44 6.18
C GLN A 204 15.07 14.16 6.93
N PRO A 205 15.14 13.85 8.23
CA PRO A 205 13.95 13.63 9.06
C PRO A 205 13.17 14.91 9.30
N THR A 206 11.87 14.78 9.54
CA THR A 206 10.98 15.91 9.85
C THR A 206 11.01 16.25 11.34
N VAL A 207 11.14 17.54 11.64
CA VAL A 207 10.95 18.08 12.99
C VAL A 207 9.47 18.42 13.21
N TRP A 208 9.02 18.37 14.46
CA TRP A 208 7.63 18.67 14.84
C TRP A 208 7.16 20.07 14.37
N THR A 209 8.08 21.03 14.29
CA THR A 209 7.78 22.39 13.81
C THR A 209 7.38 22.40 12.34
N MET A 210 7.97 21.53 11.50
CA MET A 210 7.56 21.39 10.09
C MET A 210 6.16 20.80 9.97
N PHE A 211 5.82 19.79 10.79
CA PHE A 211 4.45 19.26 10.84
C PHE A 211 3.43 20.36 11.14
N PHE A 212 3.72 21.22 12.12
CA PHE A 212 2.85 22.33 12.46
C PHE A 212 2.76 23.38 11.35
N MET A 213 3.88 23.74 10.72
CA MET A 213 3.87 24.74 9.64
C MET A 213 3.09 24.28 8.40
N ASP A 214 3.22 23.00 8.04
CA ASP A 214 2.62 22.46 6.81
C ASP A 214 1.13 22.13 6.95
N LEU A 215 0.68 21.75 8.15
CA LEU A 215 -0.67 21.26 8.40
C LEU A 215 -1.48 22.17 9.36
N ASN A 216 -0.85 23.08 10.08
CA ASN A 216 -1.49 24.00 11.03
C ASN A 216 -2.49 23.28 11.97
N VAL A 217 -3.75 23.71 11.97
CA VAL A 217 -4.82 23.15 12.82
C VAL A 217 -5.11 21.67 12.53
N LEU A 218 -4.83 21.20 11.31
CA LEU A 218 -5.13 19.83 10.89
C LEU A 218 -4.33 18.79 11.71
N VAL A 219 -3.14 19.14 12.21
CA VAL A 219 -2.34 18.24 13.07
C VAL A 219 -3.10 17.85 14.33
N TRP A 220 -3.88 18.77 14.90
CA TRP A 220 -4.62 18.54 16.14
C TRP A 220 -5.95 17.81 15.90
N LEU A 221 -6.57 18.03 14.74
CA LEU A 221 -7.82 17.35 14.36
C LEU A 221 -7.59 15.91 13.89
N PHE A 222 -6.41 15.62 13.33
CA PHE A 222 -6.07 14.32 12.79
C PHE A 222 -6.24 13.15 13.79
N PRO A 223 -5.73 13.21 15.03
CA PRO A 223 -5.98 12.17 16.03
C PRO A 223 -7.46 11.99 16.38
N ALA A 224 -8.25 13.08 16.42
CA ALA A 224 -9.68 13.01 16.66
C ALA A 224 -10.41 12.28 15.53
N GLY A 225 -10.03 12.54 14.28
CA GLY A 225 -10.53 11.82 13.10
C GLY A 225 -10.25 10.32 13.13
N ILE A 226 -9.04 9.93 13.53
CA ILE A 226 -8.67 8.52 13.72
C ILE A 226 -9.56 7.88 14.80
N TYR A 227 -9.79 8.57 15.92
CA TYR A 227 -10.65 8.08 16.99
C TYR A 227 -12.09 7.81 16.51
N PHE A 228 -12.70 8.73 15.76
CA PHE A 228 -14.04 8.52 15.18
C PHE A 228 -14.08 7.36 14.16
N CYS A 229 -12.99 7.14 13.43
CA CYS A 229 -12.87 6.00 12.52
C CYS A 229 -12.86 4.65 13.28
N PHE A 230 -12.24 4.59 14.46
CA PHE A 230 -12.25 3.40 15.31
C PHE A 230 -13.62 3.10 15.92
N GLN A 231 -14.46 4.11 16.18
CA GLN A 231 -15.79 3.88 16.75
C GLN A 231 -16.74 3.12 15.81
N SER A 232 -16.50 3.18 14.49
CA SER A 232 -17.39 2.60 13.49
C SER A 232 -16.59 1.91 12.40
N LEU A 233 -16.02 0.75 12.73
CA LEU A 233 -15.15 -0.03 11.85
C LEU A 233 -15.93 -0.58 10.64
N THR A 234 -15.59 -0.08 9.45
CA THR A 234 -16.02 -0.64 8.17
C THR A 234 -14.79 -0.93 7.30
N ASP A 235 -14.92 -1.81 6.31
CA ASP A 235 -13.80 -2.26 5.48
C ASP A 235 -13.02 -1.11 4.84
N HIS A 236 -13.70 -0.02 4.48
CA HIS A 236 -13.08 1.18 3.89
C HIS A 236 -12.41 2.08 4.93
N LYS A 237 -12.93 2.14 6.15
CA LYS A 237 -12.30 2.90 7.24
C LYS A 237 -11.03 2.21 7.73
N ILE A 238 -10.99 0.87 7.70
CA ILE A 238 -9.76 0.10 7.95
C ILE A 238 -8.68 0.49 6.93
N PHE A 239 -9.03 0.64 5.65
CA PHE A 239 -8.09 1.15 4.64
C PHE A 239 -7.54 2.54 4.99
N LEU A 240 -8.42 3.48 5.35
CA LEU A 240 -8.03 4.85 5.73
C LEU A 240 -7.10 4.86 6.96
N LEU A 241 -7.35 3.97 7.92
CA LEU A 241 -6.56 3.87 9.15
C LEU A 241 -5.15 3.35 8.87
N ILE A 242 -5.04 2.30 8.05
CA ILE A 242 -3.74 1.77 7.62
C ILE A 242 -2.97 2.84 6.84
N TYR A 243 -3.65 3.55 5.93
CA TYR A 243 -3.04 4.67 5.21
C TYR A 243 -2.54 5.76 6.17
N ALA A 244 -3.34 6.16 7.15
CA ALA A 244 -2.98 7.18 8.12
C ALA A 244 -1.73 6.81 8.94
N VAL A 245 -1.67 5.58 9.44
CA VAL A 245 -0.53 5.10 10.24
C VAL A 245 0.75 5.03 9.42
N PHE A 246 0.70 4.42 8.24
CA PHE A 246 1.89 4.27 7.38
C PHE A 246 2.37 5.62 6.84
N ALA A 247 1.46 6.48 6.40
CA ALA A 247 1.83 7.81 5.92
C ALA A 247 2.45 8.66 7.04
N SER A 248 1.95 8.56 8.27
CA SER A 248 2.51 9.30 9.42
C SER A 248 3.93 8.83 9.75
N TYR A 249 4.16 7.51 9.71
CA TYR A 249 5.50 6.95 9.91
C TYR A 249 6.47 7.43 8.82
N PHE A 250 6.11 7.30 7.54
CA PHE A 250 6.99 7.69 6.44
C PHE A 250 7.26 9.19 6.39
N ALA A 251 6.27 10.04 6.69
CA ALA A 251 6.47 11.48 6.79
C ALA A 251 7.37 11.85 7.98
N GLY A 252 7.37 11.07 9.06
CA GLY A 252 8.29 11.23 10.20
C GLY A 252 9.75 10.99 9.83
N VAL A 253 10.00 9.98 8.98
CA VAL A 253 11.36 9.59 8.57
C VAL A 253 11.94 10.50 7.49
N MET A 254 11.10 11.06 6.61
CA MET A 254 11.56 11.82 5.44
C MET A 254 10.66 13.01 5.11
N VAL A 255 11.24 14.21 5.05
CA VAL A 255 10.52 15.49 4.79
C VAL A 255 9.72 15.47 3.50
N ARG A 256 10.27 14.91 2.42
CA ARG A 256 9.55 14.85 1.13
C ARG A 256 8.28 14.00 1.16
N LEU A 257 8.16 13.03 2.08
CA LEU A 257 6.97 12.18 2.19
C LEU A 257 5.82 12.86 2.95
N MET A 258 6.01 14.09 3.43
CA MET A 258 4.93 14.95 3.95
C MET A 258 3.81 15.18 2.90
N LEU A 259 4.19 15.19 1.62
CA LEU A 259 3.26 15.33 0.50
C LEU A 259 2.25 14.16 0.43
N THR A 260 2.67 12.93 0.74
CA THR A 260 1.77 11.77 0.74
C THR A 260 0.95 11.64 2.01
N LEU A 261 1.32 12.32 3.10
CA LEU A 261 0.55 12.42 4.35
C LEU A 261 -0.58 13.45 4.27
N THR A 262 -0.33 14.59 3.61
CA THR A 262 -1.28 15.71 3.53
C THR A 262 -2.71 15.30 3.09
N PRO A 263 -2.89 14.39 2.10
CA PRO A 263 -4.20 13.88 1.71
C PRO A 263 -5.00 13.25 2.84
N ILE A 264 -4.42 12.29 3.57
CA ILE A 264 -5.15 11.54 4.59
C ILE A 264 -5.45 12.42 5.80
N VAL A 265 -4.55 13.34 6.14
CA VAL A 265 -4.78 14.32 7.19
C VAL A 265 -5.98 15.21 6.86
N CYS A 266 -6.11 15.67 5.61
CA CYS A 266 -7.27 16.45 5.17
C CYS A 266 -8.58 15.66 5.13
N VAL A 267 -8.54 14.33 4.98
CA VAL A 267 -9.74 13.48 4.92
C VAL A 267 -10.24 13.11 6.32
N LEU A 268 -9.32 12.97 7.28
CA LEU A 268 -9.66 12.61 8.65
C LEU A 268 -9.96 13.81 9.55
N SER A 269 -9.45 14.99 9.21
CA SER A 269 -9.77 16.25 9.91
C SER A 269 -11.11 16.82 9.45
#